data_AF-A0A8T0SI21-F1
#
_entry.id   AF-A0A8T0SI21-F1
#
_cell.length_a   1.000
_cell.length_b   1.000
_cell.length_c   1.000
_cell.angle_alpha   90.00
_cell.angle_beta   90.00
_cell.angle_gamma   90.00
#
_symmetry.space_group_name_H-M   'P 1'
#
loop_
_entity.id
_entity.type
_entity.pdbx_description
1 polymer ?
#
loop_
_entity_poly.entity_id
_entity_poly.type
_entity_poly.pdbx_seq_one_letter_code
_entity_poly.pdbx_strand_id
1 'polypeptide(L)'
;MIPGIAPKPAPPPVASPPKPQHMFVFGAGFVGRYVSERLLAQGWQVSGTCTSPAKKRELEMLGVKASVFDATERNLQSIHSLQQATHLLISIPPIPGIGDPCFGHLS
;
A
#
# COMPACT_ATOMS: atom_id res chain seq x y z
N MET A 1 17.13 -36.46 49.70
CA MET A 1 17.65 -36.06 48.38
C MET A 1 16.43 -35.84 47.48
N ILE A 2 16.11 -34.60 47.11
CA ILE A 2 14.90 -34.27 46.34
C ILE A 2 15.30 -34.24 44.85
N PRO A 3 14.63 -34.98 43.95
CA PRO A 3 14.96 -34.91 42.52
C PRO A 3 14.65 -33.51 41.98
N GLY A 4 15.66 -32.86 41.41
CA GLY A 4 15.51 -31.55 40.77
C GLY A 4 14.64 -31.67 39.53
N ILE A 5 13.53 -30.94 39.52
CA ILE A 5 12.68 -30.74 38.34
C ILE A 5 13.45 -29.83 37.38
N ALA A 6 13.78 -30.35 36.20
CA ALA A 6 14.37 -29.54 35.14
C ALA A 6 13.40 -28.42 34.72
N PRO A 7 13.86 -27.18 34.49
CA PRO A 7 13.01 -26.11 34.01
C PRO A 7 12.49 -26.44 32.60
N LYS A 8 11.18 -26.32 32.43
CA LYS A 8 10.49 -26.46 31.14
C LYS A 8 11.06 -25.45 30.13
N PRO A 9 11.36 -25.85 28.88
CA PRO A 9 11.87 -24.92 27.86
C PRO A 9 10.92 -23.75 27.66
N ALA A 10 11.47 -22.54 27.60
CA ALA A 10 10.70 -21.34 27.28
C ALA A 10 10.02 -21.50 25.90
N PRO A 11 8.76 -21.07 25.74
CA PRO A 11 8.11 -21.08 24.44
C PRO A 11 8.93 -20.25 23.43
N PRO A 12 8.92 -20.63 22.14
CA PRO A 12 9.59 -19.85 21.09
C PRO A 12 9.10 -18.40 21.11
N PRO A 13 9.93 -17.43 20.66
CA PRO A 13 9.54 -16.02 20.66
C PRO A 13 8.22 -15.88 19.92
N VAL A 14 7.20 -15.40 20.63
CA VAL A 14 5.90 -15.06 20.05
C VAL A 14 6.14 -14.14 18.87
N ALA A 15 5.82 -14.62 17.66
CA ALA A 15 5.93 -13.84 16.45
C ALA A 15 5.20 -12.51 16.67
N SER A 16 5.85 -11.40 16.31
CA SER A 16 5.23 -10.08 16.39
C SER A 16 3.87 -10.11 15.69
N PRO A 17 2.84 -9.42 16.21
CA PRO A 17 1.54 -9.39 15.54
C PRO A 17 1.75 -9.00 14.07
N PRO A 18 1.09 -9.67 13.10
CA PRO A 18 1.29 -9.37 11.70
C PRO A 18 1.00 -7.89 11.48
N LYS A 19 2.04 -7.14 11.08
CA LYS A 19 1.92 -5.70 10.83
C LYS A 19 0.84 -5.53 9.74
N PRO A 20 -0.15 -4.63 9.91
CA PRO A 20 -1.19 -4.46 8.91
C PRO A 20 -0.56 -4.15 7.55
N GLN A 21 -0.79 -5.02 6.57
CA GLN A 21 -0.19 -4.84 5.26
C GLN A 21 -1.06 -3.91 4.43
N HIS A 22 -0.50 -2.75 4.11
CA HIS A 22 -1.16 -1.70 3.34
C HIS A 22 -0.32 -1.35 2.12
N MET A 23 -0.88 -1.60 0.94
CA MET A 23 -0.30 -1.22 -0.35
C MET A 23 -0.89 0.11 -0.80
N PHE A 24 -0.03 1.04 -1.20
CA PHE A 24 -0.42 2.24 -1.90
C PHE A 24 0.00 2.16 -3.37
N VAL A 25 -0.94 2.40 -4.29
CA VAL A 25 -0.74 2.27 -5.74
C VAL A 25 -0.84 3.63 -6.43
N PHE A 26 0.28 4.17 -6.90
CA PHE A 26 0.26 5.28 -7.84
C PHE A 26 -0.13 4.79 -9.23
N GLY A 27 -1.25 5.28 -9.77
CA GLY A 27 -1.72 4.87 -11.09
C GLY A 27 -2.45 3.51 -11.07
N ALA A 28 -3.56 3.44 -10.34
CA ALA A 28 -4.49 2.31 -10.30
C ALA A 28 -5.31 2.14 -11.60
N GLY A 29 -4.62 2.20 -12.75
CA GLY A 29 -5.16 1.84 -14.06
C GLY A 29 -5.10 0.33 -14.28
N PHE A 30 -4.67 -0.12 -15.46
CA PHE A 30 -4.66 -1.54 -15.83
C PHE A 30 -3.85 -2.43 -14.86
N VAL A 31 -2.55 -2.16 -14.71
CA VAL A 31 -1.66 -2.94 -13.83
C VAL A 31 -2.03 -2.72 -12.37
N GLY A 32 -2.19 -1.46 -11.95
CA GLY A 32 -2.49 -1.14 -10.56
C GLY A 32 -3.81 -1.75 -10.06
N ARG A 33 -4.85 -1.81 -10.91
CA ARG A 33 -6.12 -2.49 -10.58
C ARG A 33 -5.92 -3.99 -10.38
N TYR A 34 -5.22 -4.65 -11.30
CA TYR A 34 -4.97 -6.08 -11.20
C TYR A 34 -4.23 -6.48 -9.91
N VAL A 35 -3.21 -5.70 -9.54
CA VAL A 35 -2.49 -5.89 -8.28
C VAL A 35 -3.41 -5.63 -7.08
N SER A 36 -4.21 -4.57 -7.14
CA SER A 36 -5.15 -4.22 -6.06
C SER A 36 -6.15 -5.33 -5.79
N GLU A 37 -6.80 -5.87 -6.83
CA GLU A 37 -7.78 -6.96 -6.71
C GLU A 37 -7.17 -8.19 -6.02
N ARG A 38 -5.93 -8.55 -6.38
CA ARG A 38 -5.24 -9.70 -5.77
C ARG A 38 -4.85 -9.47 -4.32
N LEU A 39 -4.40 -8.27 -3.97
CA LEU A 39 -4.01 -7.95 -2.60
C LEU A 39 -5.23 -7.86 -1.69
N LEU A 40 -6.32 -7.25 -2.17
CA LEU A 40 -7.61 -7.23 -1.47
C LEU A 40 -8.11 -8.65 -1.19
N ALA A 41 -8.03 -9.56 -2.16
CA ALA A 41 -8.40 -10.97 -1.98
C ALA A 41 -7.52 -11.70 -0.93
N GLN A 42 -6.31 -11.21 -0.67
CA GLN A 42 -5.41 -11.71 0.38
C GLN A 42 -5.62 -11.00 1.72
N GLY A 43 -6.64 -10.15 1.84
CA GLY A 43 -6.95 -9.40 3.07
C GLY A 43 -6.08 -8.17 3.31
N TRP A 44 -5.34 -7.70 2.30
CA TRP A 44 -4.56 -6.47 2.42
C TRP A 44 -5.46 -5.24 2.34
N GLN A 45 -5.02 -4.16 2.98
CA GLN A 45 -5.56 -2.84 2.68
C GLN A 45 -4.91 -2.32 1.42
N VAL A 46 -5.71 -1.72 0.53
CA VAL A 46 -5.19 -1.10 -0.69
C VAL A 46 -5.76 0.31 -0.83
N SER A 47 -4.87 1.27 -1.05
CA SER A 47 -5.20 2.63 -1.46
C SER A 47 -4.47 2.97 -2.75
N GLY A 48 -4.93 3.99 -3.46
CA GLY A 48 -4.24 4.38 -4.68
C GLY A 48 -4.81 5.59 -5.37
N THR A 49 -4.17 5.96 -6.47
CA THR A 49 -4.53 7.13 -7.24
C THR A 49 -4.96 6.81 -8.66
N CYS A 50 -5.83 7.63 -9.23
CA CYS A 50 -6.26 7.53 -10.62
C CYS A 50 -6.48 8.91 -11.22
N THR A 51 -6.63 8.99 -12.54
CA THR A 51 -6.71 10.26 -13.27
C THR A 51 -8.15 10.72 -13.55
N SER A 52 -9.17 9.95 -13.18
CA SER A 52 -10.56 10.34 -13.46
C SER A 52 -11.52 9.95 -12.34
N PRO A 53 -12.57 10.76 -12.08
CA PRO A 53 -13.60 10.43 -11.10
C PRO A 53 -14.36 9.12 -11.41
N ALA A 54 -14.50 8.77 -12.69
CA ALA A 54 -15.13 7.51 -13.10
C ALA A 54 -14.30 6.31 -12.61
N LYS A 55 -12.98 6.31 -12.87
CA LYS A 55 -12.07 5.27 -12.39
C LYS A 55 -12.01 5.22 -10.86
N LYS A 56 -12.07 6.38 -10.20
CA LYS A 56 -12.15 6.43 -8.73
C LYS A 56 -13.32 5.60 -8.22
N ARG A 57 -14.53 5.82 -8.76
CA ARG A 57 -15.73 5.07 -8.35
C ARG A 57 -15.59 3.58 -8.61
N GLU A 58 -15.03 3.19 -9.75
CA GLU A 58 -14.76 1.78 -10.06
C GLU A 58 -13.82 1.14 -9.02
N LEU A 59 -12.75 1.83 -8.64
CA LEU A 59 -11.80 1.36 -7.64
C LEU A 59 -12.42 1.30 -6.24
N GLU A 60 -13.24 2.28 -5.87
CA GLU A 60 -13.96 2.28 -4.60
C GLU A 60 -14.95 1.11 -4.50
N MET A 61 -15.64 0.77 -5.59
CA MET A 61 -16.50 -0.42 -5.65
C MET A 61 -15.74 -1.74 -5.47
N LEU A 62 -14.45 -1.77 -5.86
CA LEU A 62 -13.58 -2.92 -5.61
C LEU A 62 -13.07 -2.98 -4.16
N GLY A 63 -13.27 -1.94 -3.35
CA GLY A 63 -12.75 -1.84 -1.99
C GLY A 63 -11.42 -1.11 -1.87
N VAL A 64 -10.93 -0.48 -2.94
CA VAL A 64 -9.72 0.36 -2.91
C VAL A 64 -10.07 1.76 -2.39
N LYS A 65 -9.29 2.28 -1.44
CA LYS A 65 -9.37 3.69 -1.05
C LYS A 65 -8.72 4.56 -2.14
N ALA A 66 -9.52 5.03 -3.10
CA ALA A 66 -9.03 5.73 -4.27
C ALA A 66 -9.12 7.25 -4.16
N SER A 67 -8.11 7.95 -4.69
CA SER A 67 -8.12 9.40 -4.86
C SER A 67 -7.85 9.78 -6.31
N VAL A 68 -8.45 10.88 -6.78
CA VAL A 68 -8.07 11.45 -8.07
C VAL A 68 -6.80 12.24 -7.85
N PHE A 69 -5.75 11.92 -8.59
CA PHE A 69 -4.46 12.58 -8.52
C PHE A 69 -4.05 13.00 -9.93
N ASP A 70 -3.70 14.26 -10.08
CA ASP A 70 -3.05 14.77 -11.28
C ASP A 70 -1.54 14.72 -11.06
N ALA A 71 -0.83 13.95 -11.87
CA ALA A 71 0.63 13.82 -11.77
C ALA A 71 1.38 15.14 -12.10
N THR A 72 0.68 16.14 -12.64
CA THR A 72 1.21 17.50 -12.80
C THR A 72 1.12 18.31 -11.51
N GLU A 73 0.19 17.97 -10.61
CA GLU A 73 0.07 18.55 -9.27
C GLU A 73 0.97 17.78 -8.30
N ARG A 74 2.14 18.35 -7.97
CA ARG A 74 3.14 17.73 -7.08
C ARG A 74 2.67 17.57 -5.61
N ASN A 75 1.42 17.78 -5.25
CA ASN A 75 1.00 17.77 -3.84
C ASN A 75 0.58 16.38 -3.35
N LEU A 76 1.57 15.50 -3.12
CA LEU A 76 1.36 14.18 -2.51
C LEU A 76 1.12 14.21 -1.00
N GLN A 77 1.43 15.33 -0.34
CA GLN A 77 1.20 15.54 1.11
C GLN A 77 -0.28 15.47 1.49
N SER A 78 -1.17 15.79 0.54
CA SER A 78 -2.62 15.71 0.73
C SER A 78 -3.15 14.26 0.86
N ILE A 79 -2.36 13.26 0.48
CA ILE A 79 -2.80 11.87 0.43
C ILE A 79 -2.47 11.16 1.74
N HIS A 80 -3.34 11.30 2.74
CA HIS A 80 -3.18 10.68 4.06
C HIS A 80 -2.94 9.15 4.00
N SER A 81 -3.51 8.46 3.01
CA SER A 81 -3.30 7.01 2.84
C SER A 81 -1.86 6.65 2.49
N LEU A 82 -1.08 7.56 1.89
CA LEU A 82 0.32 7.33 1.58
C LEU A 82 1.16 7.23 2.86
N GLN A 83 0.88 8.05 3.88
CA GLN A 83 1.61 8.02 5.16
C GLN A 83 1.38 6.72 5.95
N GLN A 84 0.26 6.04 5.68
CA GLN A 84 -0.10 4.77 6.32
C GLN A 84 0.34 3.56 5.49
N ALA A 85 0.92 3.78 4.32
CA ALA A 85 1.33 2.70 3.42
C ALA A 85 2.59 2.02 3.96
N THR A 86 2.60 0.70 3.88
CA THR A 86 3.79 -0.12 4.19
C THR A 86 4.56 -0.50 2.93
N HIS A 87 3.86 -0.52 1.80
CA HIS A 87 4.39 -0.89 0.49
C HIS A 87 3.87 0.11 -0.54
N LEU A 88 4.71 0.38 -1.54
CA LEU A 88 4.40 1.30 -2.61
C LEU A 88 4.53 0.61 -3.97
N LEU A 89 3.54 0.79 -4.82
CA LEU A 89 3.60 0.46 -6.25
C LEU A 89 3.49 1.73 -7.06
N ILE A 90 4.53 2.02 -7.85
CA ILE A 90 4.52 3.12 -8.82
C ILE A 90 4.21 2.53 -10.20
N SER A 91 2.98 2.73 -10.66
CA SER A 91 2.47 2.26 -11.97
C SER A 91 2.00 3.44 -12.84
N ILE A 92 2.64 4.59 -12.69
CA ILE A 92 2.47 5.75 -13.55
C ILE A 92 3.67 5.86 -14.50
N PRO A 93 3.45 6.22 -15.78
CA PRO A 93 4.55 6.45 -16.70
C PRO A 93 5.34 7.71 -16.28
N PRO A 94 6.64 7.78 -16.59
CA PRO A 94 7.40 9.01 -16.42
C PRO A 94 6.82 10.11 -17.31
N ILE A 95 6.92 11.35 -16.85
CA ILE A 95 6.50 12.52 -17.60
C ILE A 95 7.71 12.99 -18.44
N PRO A 96 7.55 13.18 -19.77
CA PRO A 96 8.62 13.68 -20.63
C PRO A 96 9.21 15.00 -20.10
N GLY A 97 10.53 15.06 -19.99
CA GLY A 97 11.26 16.25 -19.49
C GLY A 97 11.23 16.46 -17.96
N ILE A 98 10.43 15.69 -17.21
CA ILE A 98 10.34 15.77 -15.73
C ILE A 98 10.85 14.48 -15.08
N GLY A 99 10.65 13.32 -15.70
CA GLY A 99 10.99 12.02 -15.12
C GLY A 99 9.83 11.44 -14.32
N ASP A 100 10.13 10.66 -13.28
CA ASP A 100 9.09 10.08 -12.40
C ASP A 100 8.48 11.19 -11.50
N PRO A 101 7.17 11.49 -11.60
CA PRO A 101 6.53 12.51 -10.78
C PRO A 101 6.55 12.20 -9.28
N CYS A 102 6.80 10.95 -8.88
CA CYS A 102 6.96 10.55 -7.47
C CYS A 102 8.38 10.82 -6.92
N PHE A 103 9.38 11.07 -7.77
CA PHE A 103 10.81 11.08 -7.42
C PHE A 103 11.27 12.20 -6.46
N GLY A 104 10.41 13.15 -6.07
CA GLY A 104 10.73 14.21 -5.11
C GLY A 104 10.04 14.10 -3.74
N HIS A 105 9.20 13.10 -3.52
CA HIS A 105 8.26 13.07 -2.37
C HIS A 105 8.44 11.87 -1.43
N LEU A 106 9.34 10.96 -1.76
CA LEU A 106 9.57 9.70 -1.03
C LEU A 106 10.82 9.75 -0.12
N SER A 107 11.22 10.95 0.33
CA SER A 107 12.43 11.15 1.15
C SER A 107 12.16 11.10 2.64
#